data_AF-A0A662GSI3-F1
#
_entry.id   AF-A0A662GSI3-F1
#
_cell.length_a   1.000
_cell.length_b   1.000
_cell.length_c   1.000
_cell.angle_alpha   90.00
_cell.angle_beta   90.00
_cell.angle_gamma   90.00
#
_symmetry.space_group_name_H-M   'P 1'
#
loop_
_entity.id
_entity.type
_entity.pdbx_description
1 polymer ?
#
loop_
_entity_poly.entity_id
_entity_poly.type
_entity_poly.pdbx_seq_one_letter_code
_entity_poly.pdbx_strand_id
1 'polypeptide(L)'
;MKVQATLSFAVRVAPEGAAQVSILLKTMRVWREAVRHVVDYAIRTKQTGLAKVHHALYRLLRERYGLPARLAIDAIRQGIWIARGWLKNPKRGKRPFIHGLWMVLTPGQS
;
A
#
# COMPACT_ATOMS: atom_id res chain seq x y z
N MET A 1 19.45 -10.42 -6.59
CA MET A 1 19.45 -9.14 -7.32
C MET A 1 18.65 -8.11 -6.50
N LYS A 2 19.32 -7.19 -5.79
CA LYS A 2 18.66 -6.11 -5.02
C LYS A 2 18.47 -4.92 -5.97
N VAL A 3 17.23 -4.65 -6.37
CA VAL A 3 16.91 -3.52 -7.26
C VAL A 3 16.61 -2.30 -6.41
N GLN A 4 17.40 -1.25 -6.59
CA GLN A 4 17.25 0.05 -5.95
C GLN A 4 16.16 0.85 -6.69
N ALA A 5 15.11 1.26 -5.99
CA ALA A 5 14.06 2.10 -6.54
C ALA A 5 14.16 3.50 -5.93
N THR A 6 14.35 4.51 -6.76
CA THR A 6 14.30 5.92 -6.36
C THR A 6 12.86 6.39 -6.42
N LEU A 7 12.32 6.84 -5.28
CA LEU A 7 10.96 7.35 -5.17
C LEU A 7 11.00 8.85 -4.92
N SER A 8 10.46 9.63 -5.86
CA SER A 8 10.35 11.09 -5.75
C SER A 8 8.89 11.48 -5.57
N PHE A 9 8.56 12.21 -4.50
CA PHE A 9 7.23 12.74 -4.24
C PHE A 9 7.37 14.18 -3.74
N ALA A 10 6.63 15.09 -4.36
CA ALA A 10 6.55 16.47 -3.92
C ALA A 10 5.54 16.56 -2.77
N VAL A 11 6.01 16.88 -1.57
CA VAL A 11 5.15 17.17 -0.41
C VAL A 11 5.31 18.64 -0.06
N ARG A 12 4.20 19.38 -0.08
CA ARG A 12 4.16 20.73 0.49
C ARG A 12 3.94 20.58 1.99
N VAL A 13 5.04 20.56 2.76
CA VAL A 13 5.00 20.51 4.23
C VAL A 13 5.26 21.91 4.75
N ALA A 14 4.47 22.37 5.71
CA ALA A 14 4.73 23.65 6.38
C ALA A 14 6.13 23.62 7.05
N PRO A 15 6.86 24.75 7.11
CA PRO A 15 8.29 24.80 7.42
C PRO A 15 8.68 24.36 8.85
N GLU A 16 7.73 24.09 9.74
CA GLU A 16 8.00 23.88 11.17
C GLU A 16 8.30 22.41 11.54
N GLY A 17 8.22 21.47 10.60
CA GLY A 17 8.06 20.05 10.91
C GLY A 17 9.15 19.10 10.42
N ALA A 18 10.45 19.34 10.67
CA ALA A 18 11.50 18.38 10.29
C ALA A 18 11.22 16.94 10.83
N ALA A 19 10.67 16.86 12.04
CA ALA A 19 10.21 15.59 12.63
C ALA A 19 9.00 14.99 11.90
N GLN A 20 8.03 15.81 11.47
CA GLN A 20 6.83 15.36 10.75
C GLN A 20 7.17 14.83 9.35
N VAL A 21 8.17 15.40 8.68
CA VAL A 21 8.68 14.85 7.41
C VAL A 21 9.19 13.42 7.63
N SER A 22 10.00 13.18 8.66
CA SER A 22 10.55 11.84 8.93
C SER A 22 9.48 10.79 9.22
N ILE A 23 8.43 11.16 9.96
CA ILE A 23 7.29 10.30 10.28
C ILE A 23 6.52 9.99 9.00
N LEU A 24 6.21 11.00 8.18
CA LEU A 24 5.52 10.82 6.91
C LEU A 24 6.30 9.90 5.97
N LEU A 25 7.61 10.10 5.83
CA LEU A 25 8.48 9.25 5.00
C LEU A 25 8.45 7.78 5.47
N LYS A 26 8.51 7.54 6.78
CA LYS A 26 8.39 6.19 7.35
C LYS A 26 7.01 5.60 7.05
N THR A 27 5.93 6.35 7.30
CA THR A 27 4.56 5.92 7.01
C THR A 27 4.37 5.58 5.53
N MET A 28 4.90 6.40 4.62
CA MET A 28 4.84 6.14 3.17
C MET A 28 5.60 4.88 2.75
N ARG A 29 6.73 4.58 3.40
CA ARG A 29 7.48 3.34 3.16
C ARG A 29 6.68 2.12 3.63
N VAL A 30 6.17 2.16 4.85
CA VAL A 30 5.32 1.09 5.43
C VAL A 30 4.06 0.89 4.58
N TRP A 31 3.41 1.98 4.17
CA TRP A 31 2.26 1.97 3.27
C TRP A 31 2.57 1.23 1.97
N ARG A 32 3.69 1.56 1.32
CA ARG A 32 4.11 0.88 0.08
C ARG A 32 4.32 -0.61 0.28
N GLU A 33 4.96 -1.01 1.37
CA GLU A 33 5.20 -2.42 1.67
C GLU A 33 3.90 -3.17 1.97
N ALA A 34 2.98 -2.53 2.69
CA ALA A 34 1.64 -3.08 2.95
C ALA A 34 0.85 -3.30 1.66
N VAL A 35 0.78 -2.30 0.77
CA VAL A 35 0.09 -2.44 -0.52
C VAL A 35 0.74 -3.54 -1.37
N ARG A 36 2.08 -3.60 -1.40
CA ARG A 36 2.80 -4.65 -2.11
C ARG A 36 2.47 -6.04 -1.56
N HIS A 37 2.37 -6.19 -0.24
CA HIS A 37 1.96 -7.45 0.38
C HIS A 37 0.55 -7.85 -0.06
N VAL A 38 -0.40 -6.91 -0.03
CA VAL A 38 -1.78 -7.17 -0.48
C VAL A 38 -1.80 -7.63 -1.95
N VAL A 39 -1.05 -6.94 -2.83
CA VAL A 39 -0.94 -7.31 -4.25
C VAL A 39 -0.36 -8.72 -4.40
N ASP A 40 0.74 -9.02 -3.72
CA ASP A 40 1.38 -10.33 -3.79
C ASP A 40 0.47 -11.45 -3.26
N TYR A 41 -0.26 -11.20 -2.17
CA TYR A 41 -1.27 -12.12 -1.64
C TYR A 41 -2.39 -12.38 -2.65
N ALA A 42 -2.97 -11.31 -3.23
CA ALA A 42 -4.07 -11.40 -4.16
C ALA A 42 -3.68 -12.11 -5.47
N ILE A 43 -2.46 -11.87 -5.97
CA ILE A 43 -1.93 -12.56 -7.15
C ILE A 43 -1.69 -14.04 -6.86
N ARG A 44 -1.05 -14.36 -5.72
CA ARG A 44 -0.71 -15.75 -5.35
C ARG A 44 -1.95 -16.60 -5.13
N THR A 45 -2.95 -16.05 -4.45
CA THR A 45 -4.19 -16.78 -4.09
C THR A 45 -5.28 -16.66 -5.17
N LYS A 46 -5.10 -15.78 -6.16
CA LYS A 46 -6.11 -15.34 -7.13
C LYS A 46 -7.40 -14.82 -6.46
N GLN A 47 -7.34 -14.42 -5.19
CA GLN A 47 -8.47 -13.85 -4.45
C GLN A 47 -8.44 -12.31 -4.56
N THR A 48 -9.49 -11.75 -5.16
CA THR A 48 -9.68 -10.28 -5.24
C THR A 48 -10.95 -9.81 -4.52
N GLY A 49 -11.57 -10.68 -3.74
CA GLY A 49 -12.78 -10.36 -2.98
C GLY A 49 -12.44 -9.54 -1.73
N LEU A 50 -13.10 -8.39 -1.54
CA LEU A 50 -12.81 -7.47 -0.44
C LEU A 50 -12.90 -8.16 0.92
N ALA A 51 -14.00 -8.87 1.20
CA ALA A 51 -14.19 -9.54 2.48
C ALA A 51 -13.09 -10.58 2.76
N LYS A 52 -12.77 -11.45 1.80
CA LYS A 52 -11.76 -12.50 1.95
C LYS A 52 -10.36 -11.92 2.19
N VAL A 53 -9.97 -10.91 1.40
CA VAL A 53 -8.65 -10.27 1.55
C VAL A 53 -8.59 -9.48 2.84
N HIS A 54 -9.68 -8.82 3.24
CA HIS A 54 -9.76 -8.09 4.50
C HIS A 54 -9.60 -9.03 5.70
N HIS A 55 -10.37 -10.13 5.76
CA HIS A 55 -10.22 -11.11 6.84
C HIS A 55 -8.82 -11.70 6.93
N ALA A 56 -8.15 -11.91 5.79
CA ALA A 56 -6.81 -12.48 5.76
C ALA A 56 -5.72 -11.49 6.18
N LEU A 57 -5.82 -10.22 5.77
CA LEU A 57 -4.70 -9.27 5.87
C LEU A 57 -4.91 -8.13 6.85
N TYR A 58 -6.15 -7.78 7.21
CA TYR A 58 -6.42 -6.59 8.04
C TYR A 58 -5.68 -6.63 9.38
N ARG A 59 -5.77 -7.76 10.10
CA ARG A 59 -5.08 -7.94 11.38
C ARG A 59 -3.57 -7.82 11.23
N LEU A 60 -3.01 -8.43 10.19
CA LEU A 60 -1.59 -8.38 9.88
C LEU A 60 -1.12 -6.95 9.54
N LEU A 61 -1.92 -6.18 8.80
CA LEU A 61 -1.61 -4.78 8.47
C LEU A 61 -1.69 -3.86 9.71
N ARG A 62 -2.63 -4.13 10.62
CA ARG A 62 -2.76 -3.40 11.89
C ARG A 62 -1.60 -3.69 12.83
N GLU A 63 -1.31 -4.96 13.07
CA GLU A 63 -0.38 -5.38 14.12
C GLU A 63 1.07 -5.35 13.65
N ARG A 64 1.38 -5.88 12.46
CA ARG A 64 2.78 -6.02 12.00
C ARG A 64 3.31 -4.77 11.32
N TYR A 65 2.47 -4.13 10.50
CA TYR A 65 2.85 -2.90 9.81
C TYR A 65 2.55 -1.65 10.66
N GLY A 66 1.79 -1.78 11.75
CA GLY A 66 1.43 -0.65 12.60
C GLY A 66 0.57 0.40 11.90
N LEU A 67 -0.17 0.01 10.86
CA LEU A 67 -0.98 0.96 10.10
C LEU A 67 -2.24 1.36 10.90
N PRO A 68 -2.62 2.65 10.89
CA PRO A 68 -3.96 3.10 11.29
C PRO A 68 -5.07 2.32 10.60
N ALA A 69 -6.24 2.21 11.23
CA ALA A 69 -7.30 1.33 10.73
C ALA A 69 -7.75 1.76 9.34
N ARG A 70 -7.88 3.08 9.13
CA ARG A 70 -8.22 3.63 7.83
C ARG A 70 -7.19 3.29 6.75
N LEU A 71 -5.91 3.45 7.08
CA LEU A 71 -4.82 3.14 6.13
C LEU A 71 -4.75 1.64 5.83
N ALA A 72 -4.96 0.77 6.81
CA ALA A 72 -5.02 -0.67 6.55
C ALA A 72 -6.12 -1.02 5.54
N ILE A 73 -7.32 -0.44 5.68
CA ILE A 73 -8.45 -0.66 4.77
C ILE A 73 -8.13 -0.14 3.37
N ASP A 74 -7.59 1.07 3.26
CA ASP A 74 -7.30 1.69 1.97
C ASP A 74 -6.15 0.96 1.24
N ALA A 75 -5.16 0.45 1.98
CA ALA A 75 -4.10 -0.40 1.43
C ALA A 75 -4.67 -1.70 0.84
N ILE A 76 -5.64 -2.31 1.53
CA ILE A 76 -6.35 -3.50 1.03
C ILE A 76 -7.09 -3.16 -0.27
N ARG A 77 -7.86 -2.07 -0.30
CA ARG A 77 -8.63 -1.66 -1.49
C ARG A 77 -7.72 -1.40 -2.69
N GLN A 78 -6.66 -0.63 -2.49
CA GLN A 78 -5.72 -0.28 -3.56
C GLN A 78 -4.96 -1.51 -4.07
N GLY A 79 -4.50 -2.38 -3.16
CA GLY A 79 -3.82 -3.62 -3.55
C GLY A 79 -4.72 -4.58 -4.33
N ILE A 80 -5.98 -4.72 -3.93
CA ILE A 80 -6.98 -5.50 -4.69
C ILE A 80 -7.18 -4.92 -6.08
N TRP A 81 -7.30 -3.59 -6.21
CA TRP A 81 -7.51 -2.93 -7.49
C TRP A 81 -6.34 -3.20 -8.46
N ILE A 82 -5.10 -3.05 -7.98
CA ILE A 82 -3.89 -3.34 -8.77
C ILE A 82 -3.86 -4.82 -9.18
N ALA A 83 -4.05 -5.73 -8.23
CA ALA A 83 -4.02 -7.17 -8.50
C ALA A 83 -5.12 -7.60 -9.48
N ARG A 84 -6.33 -7.04 -9.33
CA ARG A 84 -7.46 -7.32 -10.22
C ARG A 84 -7.20 -6.81 -11.63
N GLY A 85 -6.63 -5.62 -11.79
CA GLY A 85 -6.23 -5.07 -13.09
C GLY A 85 -5.21 -5.96 -13.79
N TRP A 86 -4.19 -6.41 -13.06
CA TRP A 86 -3.16 -7.31 -13.61
C TRP A 86 -3.71 -8.70 -13.95
N LEU A 87 -4.54 -9.30 -13.07
CA LEU A 87 -5.13 -10.62 -13.29
C LEU A 87 -6.07 -10.63 -14.49
N LYS A 88 -6.79 -9.54 -14.74
CA LYS A 88 -7.69 -9.40 -15.90
C LYS A 88 -6.97 -9.13 -17.22
N ASN A 89 -5.70 -8.74 -17.20
CA ASN A 89 -4.97 -8.44 -18.43
C ASN A 89 -4.59 -9.75 -19.17
N PRO A 90 -5.08 -10.00 -20.40
CA PRO A 90 -4.73 -11.21 -21.15
C PRO A 90 -3.27 -11.21 -21.61
N LYS A 91 -2.64 -10.04 -21.77
CA LYS A 91 -1.22 -9.88 -22.11
C LYS A 91 -0.34 -9.72 -20.87
N ARG A 92 -0.76 -10.27 -19.72
CA ARG A 92 -0.01 -10.13 -18.46
C ARG A 92 1.35 -10.82 -18.59
N GLY A 93 2.41 -10.04 -18.43
CA GLY A 93 3.79 -10.50 -18.41
C GLY A 93 4.32 -10.62 -16.98
N LYS A 94 5.39 -9.89 -16.69
CA LYS A 94 5.98 -9.83 -15.35
C LYS A 94 5.00 -9.28 -14.32
N ARG A 95 5.29 -9.51 -13.03
CA ARG A 95 4.49 -9.00 -11.90
C ARG A 95 4.22 -7.49 -12.05
N PRO A 96 3.05 -6.99 -11.61
CA PRO A 96 2.71 -5.59 -11.78
C PRO A 96 3.73 -4.72 -11.04
N PHE A 97 4.27 -3.74 -11.76
CA PHE A 97 5.12 -2.72 -11.19
C PHE A 97 4.23 -1.59 -10.66
N ILE A 98 4.38 -1.26 -9.37
CA ILE A 98 3.58 -0.21 -8.74
C ILE A 98 4.25 1.14 -9.02
N HIS A 99 3.85 1.80 -10.11
CA HIS A 99 4.42 3.08 -10.54
C HIS A 99 4.02 4.25 -9.63
N GLY A 100 2.80 4.27 -9.12
CA GLY A 100 2.29 5.32 -8.24
C GLY A 100 1.39 4.74 -7.17
N LEU A 101 1.59 5.21 -5.93
CA LEU A 101 0.70 4.94 -4.80
C LEU A 101 0.13 6.27 -4.35
N TRP A 102 -1.19 6.36 -4.25
CA TRP A 102 -1.83 7.42 -3.47
C TRP A 102 -2.08 6.94 -2.05
N MET A 103 -1.97 7.86 -1.10
CA MET A 103 -2.31 7.67 0.30
C MET A 103 -3.17 8.87 0.70
N VAL A 104 -4.37 8.61 1.21
CA VAL A 104 -5.25 9.67 1.71
C VAL A 104 -5.04 9.77 3.22
N LEU A 105 -4.53 10.91 3.67
CA LEU A 105 -4.35 11.20 5.08
C LEU A 105 -5.56 11.99 5.58
N THR A 106 -6.36 11.38 6.43
CA THR A 106 -7.50 12.04 7.08
C THR A 106 -7.08 12.45 8.49
N PRO A 107 -7.12 13.75 8.84
CA PRO A 107 -6.79 14.20 10.18
C PRO A 107 -7.77 13.61 11.22
N GLY A 108 -7.25 13.21 12.38
CA GLY A 108 -8.07 12.72 13.50
C GLY A 108 -8.68 11.33 13.35
N GLN A 109 -8.21 10.52 12.38
CA GLN A 109 -8.67 9.14 12.19
C GLN A 109 -7.61 8.14 12.70
N SER A 110 -8.05 7.21 13.55
CA SER A 110 -7.24 6.12 14.15
C SER A 110 -7.21 4.84 13.32
#